data_AF-A0AA41QB28-F1
#
_entry.id   AF-A0AA41QB28-F1
#
_cell.length_a   1.000
_cell.length_b   1.000
_cell.length_c   1.000
_cell.angle_alpha   90.00
_cell.angle_beta   90.00
_cell.angle_gamma   90.00
#
_symmetry.space_group_name_H-M   'P 1'
#
loop_
_entity.id
_entity.type
_entity.pdbx_description
1 polymer ?
#
loop_
_entity_poly.entity_id
_entity_poly.type
_entity_poly.pdbx_seq_one_letter_code
_entity_poly.pdbx_strand_id
1 'polypeptide(L)'
;MPGPSVTPLRVALLGCGVVGTQVARLLLEHGEDLAARAGAPLELVGIAVRNAAVQRDSAIPRELLTEDAETLVSGADIVIEVMGGLEPARTLLLRAIDGGAAVVTANKALLAEDGPTLYKAADAAGVDIYFEAAVAGAIPIVRPVRESLAGDHVRRVLGIVNGTTNYVLDQMASGGLSFEEAVKQAQDLGYAEADPTADVEGFDAAAKAAILASLAFHTRVSADDVAREGITHVTADDVAWAERTGHRVKLLAIAEQTEEGVSVRVHPALVPLEHPLANVRGAFNAVFVEADAAGPLMFYGQGAGGRPTASAVLGDVVSAARHRVLGGKGPQESVYAALRILPPDAAVTRYQVRMVVADRPGVLAQVAGALADHGVSIDTVRQAGAEPGDETGTASLLLTTHAAREASLAATVAAVRELEPVHEITSVLRVEG
;
A
#
# COMPACT_ATOMS: atom_id res chain seq x y z
N MET A 1 -32.71 37.75 0.84
CA MET A 1 -31.44 38.44 1.18
C MET A 1 -30.32 37.57 0.64
N PRO A 2 -29.33 38.12 -0.08
CA PRO A 2 -28.10 37.36 -0.30
C PRO A 2 -27.52 37.04 1.09
N GLY A 3 -27.14 35.79 1.33
CA GLY A 3 -26.53 35.37 2.60
C GLY A 3 -25.25 36.17 2.89
N PRO A 4 -24.70 36.11 4.12
CA PRO A 4 -23.43 36.75 4.42
C PRO A 4 -22.39 36.32 3.38
N SER A 5 -21.68 37.28 2.78
CA SER A 5 -20.63 36.98 1.80
C SER A 5 -19.54 36.17 2.48
N VAL A 6 -19.46 34.89 2.18
CA VAL A 6 -18.44 34.00 2.74
C VAL A 6 -17.11 34.35 2.08
N THR A 7 -16.10 34.69 2.88
CA THR A 7 -14.74 34.94 2.37
C THR A 7 -14.22 33.69 1.66
N PRO A 8 -13.75 33.78 0.41
CA PRO A 8 -13.11 32.67 -0.29
C PRO A 8 -11.90 32.13 0.47
N LEU A 9 -11.72 30.82 0.46
CA LEU A 9 -10.52 30.17 0.97
C LEU A 9 -9.48 30.07 -0.15
N ARG A 10 -8.27 30.58 0.11
CA ARG A 10 -7.17 30.58 -0.85
C ARG A 10 -6.50 29.21 -0.89
N VAL A 11 -6.53 28.56 -2.04
CA VAL A 11 -5.94 27.24 -2.28
C VAL A 11 -4.66 27.39 -3.10
N ALA A 12 -3.54 26.89 -2.57
CA ALA A 12 -2.28 26.79 -3.29
C ALA A 12 -2.03 25.34 -3.70
N LEU A 13 -1.58 25.12 -4.94
CA LEU A 13 -1.21 23.80 -5.43
C LEU A 13 0.30 23.71 -5.66
N LEU A 14 0.95 22.73 -5.05
CA LEU A 14 2.36 22.41 -5.26
C LEU A 14 2.47 21.19 -6.17
N GLY A 15 2.99 21.40 -7.38
CA GLY A 15 3.13 20.37 -8.39
C GLY A 15 1.98 20.36 -9.39
N CYS A 16 2.34 20.29 -10.68
CA CYS A 16 1.40 20.25 -11.80
C CYS A 16 1.74 19.09 -12.76
N GLY A 17 1.96 17.91 -12.17
CA GLY A 17 2.12 16.65 -12.92
C GLY A 17 0.78 16.05 -13.31
N VAL A 18 0.73 14.73 -13.48
CA VAL A 18 -0.49 13.98 -13.85
C VAL A 18 -1.62 14.19 -12.83
N VAL A 19 -1.32 14.11 -11.53
CA VAL A 19 -2.32 14.35 -10.46
C VAL A 19 -2.65 15.84 -10.34
N GLY A 20 -1.63 16.70 -10.20
CA GLY A 20 -1.82 18.14 -10.02
C GLY A 20 -2.63 18.81 -11.14
N THR A 21 -2.43 18.37 -12.39
CA THR A 21 -3.24 18.85 -13.53
C THR A 21 -4.73 18.51 -13.34
N GLN A 22 -5.05 17.30 -12.89
CA GLN A 22 -6.44 16.90 -12.66
C GLN A 22 -7.04 17.61 -11.45
N VAL A 23 -6.27 17.83 -10.38
CA VAL A 23 -6.71 18.60 -9.21
C VAL A 23 -7.06 20.03 -9.60
N ALA A 24 -6.16 20.74 -10.28
CA ALA A 24 -6.39 22.12 -10.72
C ALA A 24 -7.59 22.20 -11.68
N ARG A 25 -7.66 21.31 -12.67
CA ARG A 25 -8.78 21.22 -13.60
C ARG A 25 -10.11 21.06 -12.87
N LEU A 26 -10.22 20.09 -11.97
CA LEU A 26 -11.47 19.81 -11.25
C LEU A 26 -11.85 20.92 -10.26
N LEU A 27 -10.88 21.61 -9.64
CA LEU A 27 -11.13 22.82 -8.84
C LEU A 27 -11.76 23.93 -9.68
N LEU A 28 -11.23 24.15 -10.90
CA LEU A 28 -11.72 25.19 -11.81
C LEU A 28 -13.07 24.81 -12.43
N GLU A 29 -13.26 23.56 -12.85
CA GLU A 29 -14.48 23.07 -13.50
C GLU A 29 -15.65 22.90 -12.51
N HIS A 30 -15.39 22.44 -11.27
CA HIS A 30 -16.43 22.10 -10.30
C HIS A 30 -16.48 23.04 -9.08
N GLY A 31 -15.96 24.27 -9.21
CA GLY A 31 -15.83 25.21 -8.11
C GLY A 31 -17.13 25.49 -7.34
N GLU A 32 -18.27 25.60 -8.04
CA GLU A 32 -19.58 25.84 -7.40
C GLU A 32 -20.03 24.68 -6.50
N ASP A 33 -19.94 23.45 -7.01
CA ASP A 33 -20.28 22.23 -6.25
C ASP A 33 -19.36 22.05 -5.04
N LEU A 34 -18.05 22.29 -5.23
CA LEU A 34 -17.08 22.20 -4.15
C LEU A 34 -17.33 23.27 -3.09
N ALA A 35 -17.65 24.50 -3.50
CA ALA A 35 -17.99 25.58 -2.58
C ALA A 35 -19.24 25.26 -1.75
N ALA A 36 -20.28 24.71 -2.37
CA ALA A 36 -21.50 24.30 -1.67
C ALA A 36 -21.22 23.19 -0.63
N ARG A 37 -20.30 22.26 -0.91
CA ARG A 37 -19.93 21.18 0.00
C ARG A 37 -18.96 21.63 1.11
N ALA A 38 -18.06 22.54 0.79
CA ALA A 38 -17.07 23.10 1.71
C ALA A 38 -17.66 24.16 2.64
N GLY A 39 -18.70 24.88 2.19
CA GLY A 39 -19.29 26.01 2.91
C GLY A 39 -18.65 27.36 2.60
N ALA A 40 -17.65 27.42 1.71
CA ALA A 40 -16.99 28.63 1.22
C ALA A 40 -16.44 28.44 -0.20
N PRO A 41 -16.35 29.50 -1.03
CA PRO A 41 -15.66 29.43 -2.31
C PRO A 41 -14.20 28.99 -2.16
N LEU A 42 -13.74 28.09 -3.02
CA LEU A 42 -12.34 27.64 -3.07
C LEU A 42 -11.63 28.32 -4.23
N GLU A 43 -10.74 29.25 -3.93
CA GLU A 43 -10.02 30.04 -4.94
C GLU A 43 -8.62 29.47 -5.16
N LEU A 44 -8.35 28.89 -6.34
CA LEU A 44 -7.01 28.46 -6.71
C LEU A 44 -6.14 29.70 -7.01
N VAL A 45 -5.31 30.09 -6.05
CA VAL A 45 -4.52 31.33 -6.13
C VAL A 45 -3.17 31.17 -6.84
N GLY A 46 -2.75 29.93 -7.05
CA GLY A 46 -1.52 29.64 -7.79
C GLY A 46 -1.14 28.17 -7.77
N ILE A 47 -0.26 27.81 -8.70
CA ILE A 47 0.27 26.47 -8.93
C ILE A 47 1.79 26.58 -9.02
N ALA A 48 2.49 26.13 -7.98
CA ALA A 48 3.94 26.09 -7.96
C ALA A 48 4.47 24.95 -8.85
N VAL A 49 5.39 25.31 -9.75
CA VAL A 49 6.08 24.39 -10.65
C VAL A 49 7.56 24.72 -10.71
N ARG A 50 8.40 23.75 -11.07
CA ARG A 50 9.86 23.99 -11.25
C ARG A 50 10.18 24.92 -12.41
N ASN A 51 9.33 24.96 -13.44
CA ASN A 51 9.52 25.78 -14.62
C ASN A 51 8.15 26.14 -15.20
N ALA A 52 7.79 27.42 -15.13
CA ALA A 52 6.52 27.98 -15.59
C ALA A 52 6.48 28.21 -17.11
N ALA A 53 7.62 28.12 -17.80
CA ALA A 53 7.69 28.21 -19.26
C ALA A 53 7.33 26.88 -19.96
N VAL A 54 7.41 25.74 -19.27
CA VAL A 54 7.02 24.44 -19.85
C VAL A 54 5.51 24.41 -20.08
N GLN A 55 5.10 24.14 -21.31
CA GLN A 55 3.69 24.04 -21.68
C GLN A 55 2.99 22.96 -20.83
N ARG A 56 1.79 23.32 -20.34
CA ARG A 56 0.91 22.43 -19.58
C ARG A 56 -0.32 22.10 -20.41
N ASP A 57 -1.14 21.20 -19.87
CA ASP A 57 -2.48 20.97 -20.40
C ASP A 57 -3.24 22.29 -20.55
N SER A 58 -4.00 22.45 -21.64
CA SER A 58 -4.77 23.65 -21.93
C SER A 58 -5.81 24.00 -20.85
N ALA A 59 -6.18 23.04 -20.00
CA ALA A 59 -7.05 23.25 -18.86
C ALA A 59 -6.38 24.07 -17.73
N ILE A 60 -5.07 24.31 -17.79
CA ILE A 60 -4.31 25.03 -16.76
C ILE A 60 -4.02 26.46 -17.23
N PRO A 61 -4.66 27.49 -16.64
CA PRO A 61 -4.35 28.88 -16.94
C PRO A 61 -2.89 29.20 -16.61
N ARG A 62 -2.19 29.85 -17.56
CA ARG A 62 -0.75 30.12 -17.44
C ARG A 62 -0.44 31.13 -16.34
N GLU A 63 -1.36 32.05 -16.10
CA GLU A 63 -1.32 33.07 -15.06
C GLU A 63 -1.32 32.50 -13.64
N LEU A 64 -1.77 31.25 -13.46
CA LEU A 64 -1.71 30.57 -12.17
C LEU A 64 -0.34 29.92 -11.92
N LEU A 65 0.48 29.73 -12.94
CA LEU A 65 1.78 29.07 -12.78
C LEU A 65 2.80 30.02 -12.16
N THR A 66 3.50 29.55 -11.13
CA THR A 66 4.58 30.29 -10.48
C THR A 66 5.76 29.38 -10.16
N GLU A 67 6.96 29.94 -10.12
CA GLU A 67 8.18 29.28 -9.62
C GLU A 67 8.47 29.66 -8.16
N ASP A 68 7.77 30.67 -7.61
CA ASP A 68 7.87 31.10 -6.22
C ASP A 68 6.88 30.33 -5.33
N ALA A 69 7.27 29.11 -4.98
CA ALA A 69 6.48 28.24 -4.10
C ALA A 69 6.36 28.80 -2.67
N GLU A 70 7.40 29.48 -2.18
CA GLU A 70 7.48 29.98 -0.81
C GLU A 70 6.46 31.09 -0.52
N THR A 71 6.37 32.08 -1.40
CA THR A 71 5.37 33.15 -1.28
C THR A 71 3.96 32.59 -1.46
N LEU A 72 3.78 31.63 -2.38
CA LEU A 72 2.48 31.00 -2.64
C LEU A 72 1.93 30.29 -1.39
N VAL A 73 2.73 29.43 -0.73
CA VAL A 73 2.25 28.68 0.45
C VAL A 73 2.00 29.60 1.66
N SER A 74 2.79 30.66 1.81
CA SER A 74 2.68 31.58 2.95
C SER A 74 1.38 32.39 2.93
N GLY A 75 0.72 32.51 1.76
CA GLY A 75 -0.52 33.26 1.59
C GLY A 75 -1.79 32.40 1.50
N ALA A 76 -1.68 31.07 1.63
CA ALA A 76 -2.80 30.16 1.39
C ALA A 76 -3.53 29.77 2.68
N ASP A 77 -4.82 29.48 2.58
CA ASP A 77 -5.62 28.83 3.63
C ASP A 77 -5.48 27.30 3.58
N ILE A 78 -5.30 26.76 2.37
CA ILE A 78 -5.13 25.33 2.10
C ILE A 78 -3.98 25.15 1.11
N VAL A 79 -3.02 24.30 1.44
CA VAL A 79 -1.92 23.90 0.56
C VAL A 79 -2.10 22.44 0.15
N ILE A 80 -2.17 22.21 -1.15
CA ILE A 80 -2.21 20.89 -1.76
C ILE A 80 -0.81 20.53 -2.24
N GLU A 81 -0.26 19.40 -1.82
CA GLU A 81 1.06 18.93 -2.23
C GLU A 81 1.01 17.60 -2.98
N VAL A 82 1.45 17.64 -4.24
CA VAL A 82 1.51 16.49 -5.17
C VAL A 82 2.80 16.53 -6.00
N MET A 83 3.88 17.05 -5.43
CA MET A 83 5.21 17.09 -6.04
C MET A 83 5.96 15.78 -5.89
N GLY A 84 5.78 15.11 -4.74
CA GLY A 84 6.58 13.96 -4.33
C GLY A 84 7.99 14.34 -3.87
N GLY A 85 8.74 13.33 -3.40
CA GLY A 85 10.08 13.52 -2.83
C GLY A 85 10.07 14.07 -1.39
N LEU A 86 11.23 14.10 -0.73
CA LEU A 86 11.33 14.60 0.65
C LEU A 86 11.49 16.12 0.69
N GLU A 87 12.45 16.66 -0.05
CA GLU A 87 12.68 18.09 -0.22
C GLU A 87 12.50 18.48 -1.70
N PRO A 88 11.93 19.67 -2.00
CA PRO A 88 11.55 20.75 -1.07
C PRO A 88 10.18 20.58 -0.40
N ALA A 89 9.52 19.42 -0.56
CA ALA A 89 8.16 19.20 -0.08
C ALA A 89 8.02 19.46 1.44
N ARG A 90 8.90 18.86 2.26
CA ARG A 90 8.91 19.05 3.72
C ARG A 90 9.05 20.51 4.12
N THR A 91 10.04 21.22 3.58
CA THR A 91 10.27 22.64 3.86
C THR A 91 9.04 23.49 3.53
N LEU A 92 8.41 23.26 2.37
CA LEU A 92 7.24 24.02 1.94
C LEU A 92 5.99 23.71 2.78
N LEU A 93 5.79 22.45 3.17
CA LEU A 93 4.68 22.06 4.03
C LEU A 93 4.81 22.63 5.44
N LEU A 94 6.00 22.59 6.03
CA LEU A 94 6.25 23.21 7.35
C LEU A 94 5.99 24.71 7.32
N ARG A 95 6.38 25.40 6.24
CA ARG A 95 6.09 26.82 6.05
C ARG A 95 4.60 27.12 5.90
N ALA A 96 3.88 26.27 5.17
CA ALA A 96 2.43 26.38 5.05
C ALA A 96 1.74 26.26 6.42
N ILE A 97 2.16 25.27 7.21
CA ILE A 97 1.66 25.00 8.56
C ILE A 97 1.94 26.19 9.49
N ASP A 98 3.16 26.73 9.47
CA ASP A 98 3.54 27.93 10.25
C ASP A 98 2.70 29.15 9.88
N GLY A 99 2.33 29.27 8.59
CA GLY A 99 1.38 30.27 8.09
C GLY A 99 -0.09 30.02 8.46
N GLY A 100 -0.40 28.93 9.15
CA GLY A 100 -1.76 28.58 9.56
C GLY A 100 -2.61 27.93 8.45
N ALA A 101 -1.97 27.41 7.38
CA ALA A 101 -2.65 26.71 6.31
C ALA A 101 -2.92 25.25 6.66
N ALA A 102 -4.09 24.74 6.26
CA ALA A 102 -4.33 23.29 6.26
C ALA A 102 -3.55 22.64 5.10
N VAL A 103 -3.06 21.42 5.29
CA VAL A 103 -2.27 20.69 4.30
C VAL A 103 -3.04 19.48 3.80
N VAL A 104 -3.04 19.29 2.49
CA VAL A 104 -3.51 18.07 1.81
C VAL A 104 -2.36 17.52 0.97
N THR A 105 -1.89 16.30 1.22
CA THR A 105 -0.74 15.73 0.49
C THR A 105 -1.00 14.31 -0.03
N ALA A 106 -0.42 13.99 -1.19
CA ALA A 106 -0.37 12.61 -1.72
C ALA A 106 1.00 11.94 -1.51
N ASN A 107 1.88 12.54 -0.71
CA ASN A 107 3.29 12.15 -0.62
C ASN A 107 3.54 11.09 0.45
N LYS A 108 3.28 9.83 0.07
CA LYS A 108 3.52 8.64 0.90
C LYS A 108 4.95 8.53 1.44
N ALA A 109 5.96 8.92 0.66
CA ALA A 109 7.36 8.79 1.05
C ALA A 109 7.68 9.75 2.20
N LEU A 110 7.25 11.01 2.09
CA LEU A 110 7.44 12.00 3.16
C LEU A 110 6.68 11.62 4.43
N LEU A 111 5.44 11.12 4.30
CA LEU A 111 4.63 10.72 5.45
C LEU A 111 5.21 9.51 6.19
N ALA A 112 5.75 8.52 5.45
CA ALA A 112 6.38 7.34 6.03
C ALA A 112 7.74 7.65 6.67
N GLU A 113 8.51 8.59 6.09
CA GLU A 113 9.86 8.96 6.56
C GLU A 113 9.84 9.98 7.71
N ASP A 114 9.05 11.06 7.57
CA ASP A 114 9.05 12.19 8.49
C ASP A 114 7.66 12.79 8.74
N GLY A 115 6.62 11.96 8.63
CA GLY A 115 5.26 12.32 9.06
C GLY A 115 5.21 12.91 10.48
N PRO A 116 5.90 12.34 11.50
CA PRO A 116 5.86 12.86 12.87
C PRO A 116 6.26 14.33 13.02
N THR A 117 7.19 14.83 12.19
CA THR A 117 7.57 16.25 12.20
C THR A 117 6.43 17.13 11.69
N LEU A 118 5.77 16.71 10.61
CA LEU A 118 4.61 17.42 10.05
C LEU A 118 3.42 17.41 11.02
N TYR A 119 3.07 16.25 11.60
CA TYR A 119 1.95 16.14 12.53
C TYR A 119 2.14 17.01 13.78
N LYS A 120 3.33 16.99 14.38
CA LYS A 120 3.65 17.85 15.53
C LYS A 120 3.54 19.34 15.20
N ALA A 121 4.02 19.74 14.02
CA ALA A 121 3.91 21.13 13.57
C ALA A 121 2.45 21.53 13.38
N ALA A 122 1.65 20.68 12.74
CA ALA A 122 0.23 20.93 12.51
C ALA A 122 -0.57 21.01 13.81
N ASP A 123 -0.30 20.11 14.77
CA ASP A 123 -0.91 20.13 16.10
C ASP A 123 -0.56 21.42 16.86
N ALA A 124 0.69 21.89 16.77
CA ALA A 124 1.13 23.13 17.40
C ALA A 124 0.47 24.38 16.79
N ALA A 125 0.28 24.38 15.46
CA ALA A 125 -0.38 25.46 14.74
C ALA A 125 -1.92 25.37 14.78
N GLY A 126 -2.49 24.24 15.21
CA GLY A 126 -3.93 24.00 15.21
C GLY A 126 -4.53 23.86 13.82
N VAL A 127 -3.76 23.34 12.86
CA VAL A 127 -4.17 23.13 11.46
C VAL A 127 -4.28 21.65 11.12
N ASP A 128 -4.94 21.34 10.01
CA ASP A 128 -5.16 19.96 9.60
C ASP A 128 -4.07 19.46 8.66
N ILE A 129 -3.80 18.15 8.73
CA ILE A 129 -3.12 17.40 7.68
C ILE A 129 -4.03 16.27 7.20
N TYR A 130 -4.34 16.28 5.92
CA TYR A 130 -5.05 15.22 5.23
C TYR A 130 -4.17 14.57 4.16
N PHE A 131 -4.34 13.26 3.97
CA PHE A 131 -3.46 12.48 3.11
C PHE A 131 -4.11 11.20 2.58
N GLU A 132 -5.43 11.22 2.33
CA GLU A 132 -6.16 10.08 1.74
C GLU A 132 -5.49 9.63 0.44
N ALA A 133 -5.09 10.58 -0.39
CA ALA A 133 -4.44 10.34 -1.67
C ALA A 133 -3.05 9.65 -1.58
N ALA A 134 -2.43 9.61 -0.41
CA ALA A 134 -1.12 8.98 -0.22
C ALA A 134 -1.21 7.45 -0.20
N VAL A 135 -2.36 6.88 0.16
CA VAL A 135 -2.57 5.44 0.29
C VAL A 135 -3.70 5.00 -0.62
N ALA A 136 -3.43 4.04 -1.50
CA ALA A 136 -4.44 3.39 -2.34
C ALA A 136 -5.25 4.32 -3.29
N GLY A 137 -4.72 5.50 -3.64
CA GLY A 137 -5.21 6.31 -4.75
C GLY A 137 -6.62 6.86 -4.52
N ALA A 138 -7.62 6.34 -5.23
CA ALA A 138 -9.03 6.74 -5.06
C ALA A 138 -9.77 5.95 -3.99
N ILE A 139 -9.19 4.86 -3.48
CA ILE A 139 -9.84 4.01 -2.50
C ILE A 139 -9.85 4.76 -1.17
N PRO A 140 -11.01 5.11 -0.61
CA PRO A 140 -11.06 5.72 0.71
C PRO A 140 -10.64 4.66 1.72
N ILE A 141 -9.50 4.84 2.37
CA ILE A 141 -8.99 3.91 3.39
C ILE A 141 -8.40 4.64 4.59
N VAL A 142 -7.71 5.77 4.40
CA VAL A 142 -7.19 6.58 5.50
C VAL A 142 -8.33 7.04 6.38
N ARG A 143 -9.39 7.62 5.80
CA ARG A 143 -10.56 8.10 6.56
C ARG A 143 -11.38 6.98 7.19
N PRO A 144 -11.73 5.88 6.48
CA PRO A 144 -12.38 4.74 7.14
C PRO A 144 -11.62 4.22 8.35
N VAL A 145 -10.30 4.03 8.24
CA VAL A 145 -9.48 3.52 9.35
C VAL A 145 -9.33 4.57 10.46
N ARG A 146 -9.08 5.83 10.11
CA ARG A 146 -8.83 6.91 11.08
C ARG A 146 -10.07 7.39 11.81
N GLU A 147 -11.22 7.43 11.12
CA GLU A 147 -12.43 8.11 11.60
C GLU A 147 -13.62 7.16 11.73
N SER A 148 -13.91 6.33 10.73
CA SER A 148 -15.11 5.47 10.76
C SER A 148 -14.95 4.26 11.69
N LEU A 149 -13.74 3.71 11.76
CA LEU A 149 -13.36 2.58 12.61
C LEU A 149 -12.73 3.01 13.94
N ALA A 150 -12.68 4.32 14.24
CA ALA A 150 -12.11 4.83 15.49
C ALA A 150 -12.84 4.34 16.76
N GLY A 151 -14.07 3.85 16.62
CA GLY A 151 -14.84 3.23 17.69
C GLY A 151 -14.73 1.71 17.78
N ASP A 152 -13.87 1.09 16.96
CA ASP A 152 -13.66 -0.35 16.87
C ASP A 152 -12.18 -0.71 17.11
N HIS A 153 -11.88 -2.00 17.18
CA HIS A 153 -10.53 -2.53 17.27
C HIS A 153 -10.16 -3.25 15.98
N VAL A 154 -9.34 -2.59 15.15
CA VAL A 154 -8.76 -3.23 13.96
C VAL A 154 -7.75 -4.27 14.42
N ARG A 155 -7.90 -5.51 13.97
CA ARG A 155 -6.98 -6.63 14.24
C ARG A 155 -5.98 -6.82 13.12
N ARG A 156 -6.45 -6.69 11.89
CA ARG A 156 -5.66 -7.02 10.71
C ARG A 156 -6.03 -6.16 9.52
N VAL A 157 -5.03 -5.80 8.73
CA VAL A 157 -5.18 -5.12 7.45
C VAL A 157 -4.38 -5.91 6.42
N LEU A 158 -5.02 -6.41 5.37
CA LEU A 158 -4.39 -7.02 4.21
C LEU A 158 -4.64 -6.16 2.99
N GLY A 159 -3.62 -5.86 2.20
CA GLY A 159 -3.73 -4.92 1.10
C GLY A 159 -2.97 -5.35 -0.15
N ILE A 160 -3.67 -5.32 -1.28
CA ILE A 160 -3.04 -5.20 -2.59
C ILE A 160 -2.95 -3.71 -2.86
N VAL A 161 -1.83 -3.11 -2.48
CA VAL A 161 -1.64 -1.64 -2.46
C VAL A 161 -0.72 -1.12 -3.57
N ASN A 162 -0.25 -1.99 -4.45
CA ASN A 162 0.59 -1.65 -5.60
C ASN A 162 0.00 -2.22 -6.90
N GLY A 163 -0.43 -1.33 -7.80
CA GLY A 163 -1.10 -1.73 -9.04
C GLY A 163 -0.17 -2.39 -10.05
N THR A 164 1.10 -1.96 -10.11
CA THR A 164 2.11 -2.52 -11.03
C THR A 164 2.34 -4.00 -10.76
N THR A 165 2.63 -4.35 -9.51
CA THR A 165 2.88 -5.75 -9.10
C THR A 165 1.62 -6.61 -9.21
N ASN A 166 0.43 -6.07 -8.89
CA ASN A 166 -0.81 -6.81 -9.07
C ASN A 166 -1.09 -7.10 -10.54
N TYR A 167 -0.83 -6.14 -11.43
CA TYR A 167 -0.94 -6.34 -12.87
C TYR A 167 0.05 -7.41 -13.36
N VAL A 168 1.32 -7.32 -12.96
CA VAL A 168 2.36 -8.31 -13.35
C VAL A 168 1.95 -9.72 -12.94
N LEU A 169 1.56 -9.94 -11.67
CA LEU A 169 1.14 -11.25 -11.17
C LEU A 169 -0.15 -11.75 -11.84
N ASP A 170 -1.08 -10.85 -12.16
CA ASP A 170 -2.31 -11.19 -12.88
C ASP A 170 -2.04 -11.62 -14.33
N GLN A 171 -1.06 -11.01 -15.00
CA GLN A 171 -0.66 -11.40 -16.36
C GLN A 171 0.15 -12.70 -16.39
N MET A 172 0.96 -12.96 -15.36
CA MET A 172 1.59 -14.27 -15.19
C MET A 172 0.53 -15.36 -14.99
N ALA A 173 -0.52 -15.09 -14.19
CA ALA A 173 -1.58 -16.08 -13.91
C ALA A 173 -2.54 -16.30 -15.09
N SER A 174 -3.05 -15.22 -15.67
CA SER A 174 -4.09 -15.31 -16.71
C SER A 174 -3.53 -15.43 -18.12
N GLY A 175 -2.35 -14.85 -18.38
CA GLY A 175 -1.67 -14.87 -19.67
C GLY A 175 -0.57 -15.92 -19.80
N GLY A 176 -0.16 -16.57 -18.70
CA GLY A 176 0.94 -17.53 -18.71
C GLY A 176 2.31 -16.92 -19.06
N LEU A 177 2.46 -15.61 -18.86
CA LEU A 177 3.69 -14.87 -19.18
C LEU A 177 4.80 -15.16 -18.17
N SER A 178 6.06 -15.04 -18.61
CA SER A 178 7.18 -14.94 -17.67
C SER A 178 7.11 -13.62 -16.88
N PHE A 179 7.86 -13.54 -15.78
CA PHE A 179 7.98 -12.31 -14.99
C PHE A 179 8.47 -11.14 -15.86
N GLU A 180 9.52 -11.35 -16.66
CA GLU A 180 10.12 -10.33 -17.52
C GLU A 180 9.16 -9.86 -18.61
N GLU A 181 8.42 -10.79 -19.22
CA GLU A 181 7.41 -10.47 -20.23
C GLU A 181 6.25 -9.66 -19.64
N ALA A 182 5.78 -10.04 -18.45
CA ALA A 182 4.71 -9.33 -17.75
C ALA A 182 5.15 -7.92 -17.30
N VAL A 183 6.37 -7.75 -16.81
CA VAL A 183 6.94 -6.43 -16.48
C VAL A 183 7.05 -5.57 -17.72
N LYS A 184 7.60 -6.11 -18.82
CA LYS A 184 7.71 -5.37 -20.08
C LYS A 184 6.34 -4.92 -20.59
N GLN A 185 5.34 -5.79 -20.53
CA GLN A 185 3.98 -5.42 -20.92
C GLN A 185 3.40 -4.33 -20.01
N ALA A 186 3.67 -4.38 -18.69
CA ALA A 186 3.28 -3.33 -17.77
C ALA A 186 3.93 -1.97 -18.13
N GLN A 187 5.19 -1.97 -18.58
CA GLN A 187 5.88 -0.77 -19.07
C GLN A 187 5.27 -0.23 -20.37
N ASP A 188 5.01 -1.10 -21.34
CA ASP A 188 4.41 -0.72 -22.63
C ASP A 188 3.03 -0.09 -22.47
N LEU A 189 2.26 -0.53 -21.46
CA LEU A 189 0.94 0.01 -21.12
C LEU A 189 1.00 1.22 -20.16
N GLY A 190 2.19 1.60 -19.70
CA GLY A 190 2.39 2.71 -18.77
C GLY A 190 1.93 2.44 -17.34
N TYR A 191 1.76 1.17 -16.95
CA TYR A 191 1.55 0.78 -15.56
C TYR A 191 2.85 0.76 -14.75
N ALA A 192 3.98 0.44 -15.39
CA ALA A 192 5.30 0.45 -14.78
C ALA A 192 6.19 1.55 -15.40
N GLU A 193 7.07 2.13 -14.59
CA GLU A 193 8.13 3.02 -15.10
C GLU A 193 9.28 2.22 -15.74
N ALA A 194 10.19 2.92 -16.41
CA ALA A 194 11.37 2.30 -17.02
C ALA A 194 12.25 1.56 -16.00
N ASP A 195 12.36 2.12 -14.79
CA ASP A 195 12.91 1.44 -13.61
C ASP A 195 11.76 1.10 -12.64
N PRO A 196 11.25 -0.14 -12.65
CA PRO A 196 10.13 -0.54 -11.81
C PRO A 196 10.57 -0.98 -10.40
N THR A 197 11.84 -0.77 -10.00
CA THR A 197 12.40 -1.29 -8.75
C THR A 197 11.55 -0.96 -7.54
N ALA A 198 11.07 0.28 -7.41
CA ALA A 198 10.23 0.68 -6.27
C ALA A 198 8.93 -0.14 -6.14
N ASP A 199 8.40 -0.64 -7.27
CA ASP A 199 7.21 -1.46 -7.32
C ASP A 199 7.54 -2.94 -7.12
N VAL A 200 8.39 -3.54 -7.96
CA VAL A 200 8.63 -5.00 -7.99
C VAL A 200 9.39 -5.50 -6.78
N GLU A 201 10.19 -4.64 -6.14
CA GLU A 201 10.82 -4.93 -4.85
C GLU A 201 9.88 -4.61 -3.67
N GLY A 202 8.73 -3.97 -3.89
CA GLY A 202 7.73 -3.74 -2.84
C GLY A 202 8.00 -2.54 -1.93
N PHE A 203 8.88 -1.61 -2.30
CA PHE A 203 9.13 -0.38 -1.52
C PHE A 203 7.88 0.50 -1.42
N ASP A 204 7.14 0.65 -2.52
CA ASP A 204 5.88 1.39 -2.55
C ASP A 204 4.81 0.75 -1.63
N ALA A 205 4.71 -0.57 -1.66
CA ALA A 205 3.80 -1.31 -0.79
C ALA A 205 4.21 -1.20 0.68
N ALA A 206 5.51 -1.23 0.99
CA ALA A 206 6.01 -1.10 2.37
C ALA A 206 5.72 0.28 2.97
N ALA A 207 5.94 1.37 2.21
CA ALA A 207 5.60 2.71 2.66
C ALA A 207 4.09 2.86 2.95
N LYS A 208 3.24 2.30 2.08
CA LYS A 208 1.78 2.28 2.29
C LYS A 208 1.38 1.41 3.49
N ALA A 209 2.04 0.28 3.69
CA ALA A 209 1.82 -0.61 4.84
C ALA A 209 2.15 0.09 6.16
N ALA A 210 3.26 0.83 6.24
CA ALA A 210 3.65 1.60 7.42
C ALA A 210 2.60 2.67 7.78
N ILE A 211 2.09 3.41 6.80
CA ILE A 211 1.02 4.40 7.01
C ILE A 211 -0.26 3.73 7.49
N LEU A 212 -0.70 2.65 6.82
CA LEU A 212 -1.91 1.92 7.18
C LEU A 212 -1.84 1.32 8.59
N ALA A 213 -0.71 0.69 8.93
CA ALA A 213 -0.47 0.13 10.26
C ALA A 213 -0.49 1.23 11.33
N SER A 214 0.11 2.38 11.03
CA SER A 214 0.15 3.49 11.98
C SER A 214 -1.23 4.03 12.31
N LEU A 215 -2.08 4.13 11.30
CA LEU A 215 -3.47 4.55 11.44
C LEU A 215 -4.32 3.50 12.17
N ALA A 216 -4.22 2.24 11.74
CA ALA A 216 -5.06 1.15 12.23
C ALA A 216 -4.80 0.81 13.70
N PHE A 217 -3.56 0.88 14.15
CA PHE A 217 -3.15 0.43 15.49
C PHE A 217 -2.71 1.56 16.41
N HIS A 218 -2.95 2.82 16.00
CA HIS A 218 -2.64 4.02 16.78
C HIS A 218 -1.22 4.01 17.38
N THR A 219 -0.24 3.62 16.57
CA THR A 219 1.16 3.38 16.94
C THR A 219 2.04 3.79 15.79
N ARG A 220 3.14 4.51 16.01
CA ARG A 220 4.02 4.90 14.89
C ARG A 220 4.75 3.67 14.31
N VAL A 221 4.62 3.49 13.01
CA VAL A 221 5.35 2.52 12.19
C VAL A 221 6.05 3.28 11.07
N SER A 222 7.36 3.10 10.95
CA SER A 222 8.16 3.65 9.86
C SER A 222 8.31 2.64 8.72
N ALA A 223 8.83 3.07 7.56
CA ALA A 223 9.12 2.14 6.47
C ALA A 223 10.18 1.09 6.85
N ASP A 224 11.13 1.47 7.72
CA ASP A 224 12.21 0.60 8.20
C ASP A 224 11.70 -0.52 9.13
N ASP A 225 10.51 -0.33 9.73
CA ASP A 225 9.84 -1.32 10.57
C ASP A 225 9.13 -2.42 9.75
N VAL A 226 9.02 -2.26 8.42
CA VAL A 226 8.26 -3.15 7.55
C VAL A 226 9.18 -4.20 6.92
N ALA A 227 8.93 -5.48 7.22
CA ALA A 227 9.56 -6.58 6.51
C ALA A 227 9.19 -6.52 5.03
N ARG A 228 10.16 -6.58 4.11
CA ARG A 228 9.90 -6.40 2.68
C ARG A 228 10.54 -7.50 1.83
N GLU A 229 9.73 -8.11 0.99
CA GLU A 229 10.12 -9.07 -0.03
C GLU A 229 9.35 -8.75 -1.33
N GLY A 230 10.07 -8.65 -2.45
CA GLY A 230 9.52 -8.34 -3.76
C GLY A 230 8.96 -9.56 -4.50
N ILE A 231 8.50 -9.34 -5.74
CA ILE A 231 7.96 -10.39 -6.63
C ILE A 231 8.99 -10.90 -7.66
N THR A 232 10.23 -10.40 -7.65
CA THR A 232 11.25 -10.68 -8.67
C THR A 232 11.69 -12.14 -8.74
N HIS A 233 11.50 -12.91 -7.66
CA HIS A 233 11.80 -14.34 -7.60
C HIS A 233 10.59 -15.24 -7.92
N VAL A 234 9.39 -14.67 -8.09
CA VAL A 234 8.18 -15.45 -8.39
C VAL A 234 8.25 -15.96 -9.82
N THR A 235 8.12 -17.27 -9.99
CA THR A 235 8.22 -17.92 -11.30
C THR A 235 6.85 -18.22 -11.92
N ALA A 236 6.81 -18.48 -13.22
CA ALA A 236 5.59 -18.97 -13.89
C ALA A 236 5.13 -20.31 -13.30
N ASP A 237 6.06 -21.17 -12.88
CA ASP A 237 5.75 -22.44 -12.22
C ASP A 237 5.11 -22.24 -10.85
N ASP A 238 5.55 -21.24 -10.07
CA ASP A 238 4.89 -20.86 -8.82
C ASP A 238 3.44 -20.48 -9.03
N VAL A 239 3.19 -19.64 -10.04
CA VAL A 239 1.85 -19.20 -10.38
C VAL A 239 0.98 -20.37 -10.85
N ALA A 240 1.51 -21.24 -11.72
CA ALA A 240 0.79 -22.43 -12.18
C ALA A 240 0.45 -23.39 -11.03
N TRP A 241 1.37 -23.60 -10.09
CA TRP A 241 1.14 -24.42 -8.90
C TRP A 241 0.15 -23.79 -7.92
N ALA A 242 0.19 -22.46 -7.76
CA ALA A 242 -0.81 -21.73 -6.98
C ALA A 242 -2.22 -22.04 -7.53
N GLU A 243 -2.42 -22.00 -8.85
CA GLU A 243 -3.71 -22.32 -9.44
C GLU A 243 -4.14 -23.77 -9.19
N ARG A 244 -3.23 -24.74 -9.36
CA ARG A 244 -3.49 -26.18 -9.12
C ARG A 244 -3.82 -26.51 -7.66
N THR A 245 -3.47 -25.62 -6.74
CA THR A 245 -3.70 -25.78 -5.30
C THR A 245 -4.85 -24.91 -4.79
N GLY A 246 -5.57 -24.22 -5.67
CA GLY A 246 -6.73 -23.41 -5.28
C GLY A 246 -6.36 -22.01 -4.76
N HIS A 247 -5.24 -21.45 -5.21
CA HIS A 247 -4.73 -20.15 -4.78
C HIS A 247 -4.45 -19.19 -5.95
N ARG A 248 -4.15 -17.94 -5.59
CA ARG A 248 -3.54 -16.92 -6.45
C ARG A 248 -2.32 -16.33 -5.75
N VAL A 249 -1.24 -16.08 -6.50
CA VAL A 249 -0.10 -15.34 -5.98
C VAL A 249 -0.43 -13.85 -5.99
N LYS A 250 -0.28 -13.18 -4.85
CA LYS A 250 -0.47 -11.72 -4.69
C LYS A 250 0.68 -11.14 -3.88
N LEU A 251 1.13 -9.94 -4.21
CA LEU A 251 1.97 -9.14 -3.31
C LEU A 251 1.06 -8.49 -2.27
N LEU A 252 1.14 -8.93 -1.02
CA LEU A 252 0.30 -8.42 0.06
C LEU A 252 1.11 -7.54 0.99
N ALA A 253 0.58 -6.36 1.30
CA ALA A 253 0.91 -5.61 2.50
C ALA A 253 0.02 -6.10 3.64
N ILE A 254 0.61 -6.58 4.73
CA ILE A 254 -0.10 -7.13 5.88
C ILE A 254 0.35 -6.38 7.12
N ALA A 255 -0.61 -5.83 7.85
CA ALA A 255 -0.41 -5.25 9.16
C ALA A 255 -1.32 -5.99 10.15
N GLU A 256 -0.77 -6.46 11.26
CA GLU A 256 -1.48 -7.33 12.19
C GLU A 256 -1.12 -6.97 13.62
N GLN A 257 -2.14 -6.79 14.46
CA GLN A 257 -1.98 -6.57 15.89
C GLN A 257 -2.25 -7.86 16.65
N THR A 258 -1.26 -8.26 17.43
CA THR A 258 -1.34 -9.38 18.39
C THR A 258 -1.23 -8.84 19.81
N GLU A 259 -1.34 -9.72 20.81
CA GLU A 259 -1.08 -9.37 22.20
C GLU A 259 0.39 -8.95 22.44
N GLU A 260 1.34 -9.45 21.63
CA GLU A 260 2.76 -9.15 21.77
C GLU A 260 3.14 -7.79 21.15
N GLY A 261 2.36 -7.29 20.20
CA GLY A 261 2.64 -6.08 19.44
C GLY A 261 2.11 -6.11 18.02
N VAL A 262 2.63 -5.20 17.19
CA VAL A 262 2.26 -5.03 15.78
C VAL A 262 3.31 -5.64 14.87
N SER A 263 2.91 -6.49 13.93
CA SER A 263 3.74 -6.97 12.83
C SER A 263 3.31 -6.31 11.52
N VAL A 264 4.26 -5.79 10.75
CA VAL A 264 4.00 -5.21 9.43
C VAL A 264 4.96 -5.80 8.41
N ARG A 265 4.41 -6.30 7.30
CA ARG A 265 5.17 -7.06 6.31
C ARG A 265 4.59 -6.90 4.91
N VAL A 266 5.46 -7.00 3.90
CA VAL A 266 5.13 -7.03 2.48
C VAL A 266 5.85 -8.21 1.87
N HIS A 267 5.12 -9.14 1.27
CA HIS A 267 5.71 -10.28 0.57
C HIS A 267 4.71 -10.90 -0.42
N PRO A 268 5.19 -11.65 -1.42
CA PRO A 268 4.34 -12.55 -2.19
C PRO A 268 3.65 -13.55 -1.25
N ALA A 269 2.39 -13.81 -1.49
CA ALA A 269 1.60 -14.78 -0.74
C ALA A 269 0.62 -15.50 -1.66
N LEU A 270 0.41 -16.79 -1.35
CA LEU A 270 -0.68 -17.58 -1.87
C LEU A 270 -1.96 -17.21 -1.13
N VAL A 271 -2.95 -16.74 -1.87
CA VAL A 271 -4.25 -16.33 -1.37
C VAL A 271 -5.32 -17.31 -1.87
N PRO A 272 -6.11 -17.96 -0.99
CA PRO A 272 -7.18 -18.86 -1.40
C PRO A 272 -8.15 -18.20 -2.38
N LEU A 273 -8.64 -18.94 -3.36
CA LEU A 273 -9.54 -18.41 -4.40
C LEU A 273 -10.86 -17.85 -3.85
N GLU A 274 -11.29 -18.35 -2.69
CA GLU A 274 -12.48 -17.92 -1.97
C GLU A 274 -12.27 -16.57 -1.26
N HIS A 275 -11.02 -16.19 -0.96
CA HIS A 275 -10.73 -14.93 -0.32
C HIS A 275 -10.91 -13.76 -1.31
N PRO A 276 -11.59 -12.65 -0.94
CA PRO A 276 -11.89 -11.57 -1.89
C PRO A 276 -10.67 -10.97 -2.61
N LEU A 277 -9.52 -10.89 -1.93
CA LEU A 277 -8.27 -10.39 -2.51
C LEU A 277 -7.74 -11.25 -3.68
N ALA A 278 -8.03 -12.55 -3.73
CA ALA A 278 -7.58 -13.40 -4.84
C ALA A 278 -8.15 -12.95 -6.19
N ASN A 279 -9.32 -12.30 -6.17
CA ASN A 279 -10.07 -11.90 -7.36
C ASN A 279 -9.83 -10.43 -7.77
N VAL A 280 -8.92 -9.72 -7.10
CA VAL A 280 -8.50 -8.35 -7.47
C VAL A 280 -7.52 -8.44 -8.63
N ARG A 281 -7.92 -8.00 -9.83
CA ARG A 281 -7.16 -8.20 -11.08
C ARG A 281 -6.60 -6.90 -11.66
N GLY A 282 -5.69 -7.02 -12.63
CA GLY A 282 -5.04 -5.89 -13.29
C GLY A 282 -4.38 -4.90 -12.33
N ALA A 283 -4.40 -3.62 -12.69
CA ALA A 283 -3.81 -2.55 -11.88
C ALA A 283 -4.74 -2.02 -10.76
N PHE A 284 -5.76 -2.79 -10.37
CA PHE A 284 -6.64 -2.43 -9.24
C PHE A 284 -5.97 -2.75 -7.91
N ASN A 285 -6.37 -1.99 -6.90
CA ASN A 285 -5.96 -2.18 -5.52
C ASN A 285 -7.16 -2.62 -4.68
N ALA A 286 -6.86 -3.22 -3.53
CA ALA A 286 -7.85 -3.48 -2.51
C ALA A 286 -7.22 -3.48 -1.12
N VAL A 287 -7.99 -3.04 -0.12
CA VAL A 287 -7.62 -3.15 1.29
C VAL A 287 -8.75 -3.87 2.02
N PHE A 288 -8.40 -4.98 2.66
CA PHE A 288 -9.26 -5.82 3.48
C PHE A 288 -8.91 -5.56 4.95
N VAL A 289 -9.90 -5.14 5.73
CA VAL A 289 -9.74 -4.78 7.15
C VAL A 289 -10.58 -5.73 7.98
N GLU A 290 -9.99 -6.31 9.01
CA GLU A 290 -10.67 -7.12 10.00
C GLU A 290 -10.72 -6.34 11.31
N ALA A 291 -11.92 -6.06 11.79
CA ALA A 291 -12.15 -5.41 13.07
C ALA A 291 -13.12 -6.21 13.96
N ASP A 292 -13.03 -6.03 15.28
CA ASP A 292 -13.77 -6.85 16.25
C ASP A 292 -15.30 -6.71 16.09
N ALA A 293 -15.82 -5.49 15.95
CA ALA A 293 -17.25 -5.24 15.85
C ALA A 293 -17.76 -5.23 14.41
N ALA A 294 -17.03 -4.59 13.49
CA ALA A 294 -17.42 -4.48 12.08
C ALA A 294 -17.22 -5.79 11.29
N GLY A 295 -16.36 -6.69 11.77
CA GLY A 295 -15.95 -7.88 11.03
C GLY A 295 -15.11 -7.52 9.79
N PRO A 296 -15.17 -8.32 8.72
CA PRO A 296 -14.41 -8.09 7.51
C PRO A 296 -15.02 -6.98 6.63
N LEU A 297 -14.20 -6.00 6.27
CA LEU A 297 -14.52 -4.91 5.34
C LEU A 297 -13.53 -4.92 4.17
N MET A 298 -14.00 -4.64 2.96
CA MET A 298 -13.14 -4.54 1.78
C MET A 298 -13.39 -3.23 1.04
N PHE A 299 -12.31 -2.50 0.77
CA PHE A 299 -12.29 -1.30 -0.04
C PHE A 299 -11.55 -1.62 -1.34
N TYR A 300 -12.19 -1.42 -2.49
CA TYR A 300 -11.69 -1.84 -3.81
C TYR A 300 -11.80 -0.69 -4.81
N GLY A 301 -10.78 -0.52 -5.65
CA GLY A 301 -10.78 0.51 -6.69
C GLY A 301 -9.42 0.72 -7.33
N GLN A 302 -9.28 1.85 -8.03
CA GLN A 302 -8.02 2.21 -8.67
C GLN A 302 -7.05 2.79 -7.64
N GLY A 303 -5.90 2.12 -7.49
CA GLY A 303 -4.85 2.49 -6.54
C GLY A 303 -3.91 3.62 -6.96
N ALA A 304 -4.02 4.04 -8.22
CA ALA A 304 -3.15 5.01 -8.85
C ALA A 304 -3.87 5.69 -10.04
N GLY A 305 -3.24 6.70 -10.62
CA GLY A 305 -3.73 7.44 -11.78
C GLY A 305 -4.19 8.86 -11.44
N GLY A 306 -4.04 9.78 -12.41
CA GLY A 306 -4.27 11.21 -12.19
C GLY A 306 -5.65 11.56 -11.66
N ARG A 307 -6.71 11.09 -12.34
CA ARG A 307 -8.10 11.35 -11.95
C ARG A 307 -8.50 10.63 -10.66
N PRO A 308 -8.22 9.33 -10.46
CA PRO A 308 -8.45 8.64 -9.20
C PRO A 308 -7.83 9.37 -8.00
N THR A 309 -6.53 9.67 -8.06
CA THR A 309 -5.83 10.35 -6.96
C THR A 309 -6.34 11.77 -6.74
N ALA A 310 -6.67 12.51 -7.80
CA ALA A 310 -7.27 13.84 -7.67
C ALA A 310 -8.63 13.79 -6.95
N SER A 311 -9.41 12.71 -7.10
CA SER A 311 -10.67 12.54 -6.36
C SER A 311 -10.44 12.49 -4.85
N ALA A 312 -9.43 11.74 -4.39
CA ALA A 312 -9.09 11.67 -2.97
C ALA A 312 -8.57 13.01 -2.44
N VAL A 313 -7.68 13.67 -3.19
CA VAL A 313 -7.18 15.01 -2.86
C VAL A 313 -8.33 16.00 -2.67
N LEU A 314 -9.30 16.04 -3.59
CA LEU A 314 -10.43 16.97 -3.49
C LEU A 314 -11.38 16.65 -2.33
N GLY A 315 -11.56 15.37 -1.98
CA GLY A 315 -12.31 14.99 -0.78
C GLY A 315 -11.69 15.54 0.50
N ASP A 316 -10.36 15.51 0.57
CA ASP A 316 -9.59 16.08 1.67
C ASP A 316 -9.60 17.60 1.68
N VAL A 317 -9.48 18.25 0.51
CA VAL A 317 -9.62 19.71 0.38
C VAL A 317 -10.98 20.18 0.88
N VAL A 318 -12.07 19.50 0.50
CA VAL A 318 -13.42 19.83 0.98
C VAL A 318 -13.52 19.66 2.50
N SER A 319 -12.88 18.63 3.06
CA SER A 319 -12.88 18.39 4.51
C SER A 319 -12.11 19.47 5.27
N ALA A 320 -10.90 19.80 4.80
CA ALA A 320 -10.08 20.87 5.34
C ALA A 320 -10.79 22.23 5.26
N ALA A 321 -11.39 22.53 4.10
CA ALA A 321 -12.16 23.75 3.90
C ALA A 321 -13.35 23.84 4.86
N ARG A 322 -14.13 22.76 4.99
CA ARG A 322 -15.28 22.71 5.91
C ARG A 322 -14.84 22.92 7.35
N HIS A 323 -13.73 22.31 7.76
CA HIS A 323 -13.20 22.49 9.10
C HIS A 323 -12.77 23.95 9.33
N ARG A 324 -12.10 24.60 8.37
CA ARG A 324 -11.76 26.04 8.48
C ARG A 324 -12.99 26.94 8.58
N VAL A 325 -14.06 26.63 7.84
CA VAL A 325 -15.31 27.42 7.86
C VAL A 325 -16.05 27.27 9.18
N LEU A 326 -16.16 26.03 9.70
CA LEU A 326 -16.91 25.75 10.92
C LEU A 326 -16.10 26.00 12.20
N GLY A 327 -14.78 26.03 12.09
CA GLY A 327 -13.85 25.99 13.21
C GLY A 327 -13.82 24.63 13.92
N GLY A 328 -12.93 24.50 14.90
CA GLY A 328 -12.77 23.28 15.69
C GLY A 328 -11.33 22.79 15.73
N LYS A 329 -11.18 21.49 15.99
CA LYS A 329 -9.93 20.76 15.76
C LYS A 329 -10.20 19.65 14.75
N GLY A 330 -9.34 19.53 13.75
CA GLY A 330 -9.40 18.42 12.83
C GLY A 330 -8.83 17.14 13.45
N PRO A 331 -8.76 16.06 12.65
CA PRO A 331 -8.16 14.81 13.08
C PRO A 331 -6.68 15.02 13.44
N GLN A 332 -6.33 14.72 14.69
CA GLN A 332 -4.94 14.73 15.15
C GLN A 332 -4.26 13.37 14.94
N GLU A 333 -2.93 13.34 14.98
CA GLU A 333 -2.20 12.08 14.97
C GLU A 333 -2.56 11.26 16.23
N SER A 334 -3.13 10.06 16.05
CA SER A 334 -3.46 9.15 17.14
C SER A 334 -2.36 8.11 17.31
N VAL A 335 -1.51 8.28 18.31
CA VAL A 335 -0.37 7.38 18.62
C VAL A 335 -0.37 6.91 20.07
N TYR A 336 -1.55 6.86 20.70
CA TYR A 336 -1.68 6.61 22.13
C TYR A 336 -1.29 5.19 22.56
N ALA A 337 -1.38 4.21 21.65
CA ALA A 337 -1.20 2.81 21.99
C ALA A 337 0.27 2.45 22.16
N ALA A 338 1.17 3.12 21.42
CA ALA A 338 2.62 2.96 21.48
C ALA A 338 3.05 1.47 21.53
N LEU A 339 2.39 0.65 20.71
CA LEU A 339 2.60 -0.79 20.69
C LEU A 339 4.03 -1.12 20.23
N ARG A 340 4.56 -2.23 20.75
CA ARG A 340 5.84 -2.74 20.30
C ARG A 340 5.73 -3.18 18.83
N ILE A 341 6.67 -2.76 18.00
CA ILE A 341 6.85 -3.33 16.67
C ILE A 341 7.57 -4.67 16.81
N LEU A 342 6.95 -5.71 16.27
CA LEU A 342 7.48 -7.07 16.30
C LEU A 342 8.45 -7.30 15.14
N PRO A 343 9.54 -8.05 15.37
CA PRO A 343 10.42 -8.45 14.29
C PRO A 343 9.69 -9.35 13.27
N PRO A 344 10.16 -9.43 12.02
CA PRO A 344 9.51 -10.22 10.97
C PRO A 344 9.32 -11.70 11.33
N ASP A 345 10.29 -12.26 12.07
CA ASP A 345 10.33 -13.67 12.46
C ASP A 345 9.30 -14.05 13.55
N ALA A 346 8.70 -13.07 14.21
CA ALA A 346 7.61 -13.25 15.17
C ALA A 346 6.23 -13.34 14.49
N ALA A 347 6.12 -12.99 13.20
CA ALA A 347 4.87 -13.09 12.46
C ALA A 347 4.36 -14.54 12.44
N VAL A 348 3.04 -14.71 12.51
CA VAL A 348 2.40 -16.03 12.36
C VAL A 348 1.85 -16.13 10.95
N THR A 349 2.27 -17.16 10.22
CA THR A 349 1.84 -17.40 8.84
C THR A 349 1.87 -18.91 8.55
N ARG A 350 1.57 -19.29 7.31
CA ARG A 350 1.68 -20.66 6.79
C ARG A 350 2.65 -20.66 5.62
N TYR A 351 3.34 -21.77 5.39
CA TYR A 351 4.16 -21.96 4.19
C TYR A 351 3.54 -22.99 3.26
N GLN A 352 3.67 -22.76 1.96
CA GLN A 352 3.65 -23.79 0.94
C GLN A 352 5.08 -23.97 0.41
N VAL A 353 5.62 -25.17 0.57
CA VAL A 353 6.99 -25.52 0.17
C VAL A 353 6.91 -26.56 -0.94
N ARG A 354 7.57 -26.27 -2.06
CA ARG A 354 7.74 -27.20 -3.19
C ARG A 354 9.19 -27.64 -3.27
N MET A 355 9.40 -28.94 -3.38
CA MET A 355 10.73 -29.54 -3.41
C MET A 355 10.79 -30.74 -4.36
N VAL A 356 12.00 -30.98 -4.87
CA VAL A 356 12.36 -32.19 -5.62
C VAL A 356 13.09 -33.10 -4.66
N VAL A 357 12.62 -34.35 -4.56
CA VAL A 357 13.15 -35.34 -3.62
C VAL A 357 13.42 -36.66 -4.32
N ALA A 358 14.21 -37.54 -3.70
CA ALA A 358 14.40 -38.91 -4.16
C ALA A 358 13.06 -39.67 -4.16
N ASP A 359 12.76 -40.39 -5.25
CA ASP A 359 11.55 -41.21 -5.34
C ASP A 359 11.77 -42.57 -4.66
N ARG A 360 11.73 -42.55 -3.32
CA ARG A 360 11.87 -43.76 -2.51
C ARG A 360 11.03 -43.70 -1.22
N PRO A 361 10.64 -44.85 -0.66
CA PRO A 361 9.94 -44.90 0.62
C PRO A 361 10.74 -44.23 1.74
N GLY A 362 10.03 -43.57 2.66
CA GLY A 362 10.61 -42.96 3.87
C GLY A 362 11.02 -41.49 3.74
N VAL A 363 11.05 -40.91 2.53
CA VAL A 363 11.37 -39.49 2.34
C VAL A 363 10.38 -38.57 3.03
N LEU A 364 9.07 -38.80 2.84
CA LEU A 364 8.03 -38.01 3.52
C LEU A 364 8.13 -38.10 5.05
N ALA A 365 8.54 -39.26 5.59
CA ALA A 365 8.71 -39.42 7.02
C ALA A 365 9.87 -38.56 7.57
N GLN A 366 10.98 -38.45 6.82
CA GLN A 366 12.10 -37.59 7.19
C GLN A 366 11.71 -36.11 7.13
N VAL A 367 11.03 -35.69 6.06
CA VAL A 367 10.53 -34.31 5.93
C VAL A 367 9.56 -33.99 7.07
N ALA A 368 8.58 -34.85 7.32
CA ALA A 368 7.63 -34.66 8.42
C ALA A 368 8.31 -34.64 9.80
N GLY A 369 9.36 -35.44 10.00
CA GLY A 369 10.20 -35.39 11.20
C GLY A 369 10.84 -34.01 11.40
N ALA A 370 11.46 -33.45 10.35
CA ALA A 370 12.08 -32.12 10.42
C ALA A 370 11.07 -31.01 10.76
N LEU A 371 9.82 -31.11 10.27
CA LEU A 371 8.73 -30.19 10.64
C LEU A 371 8.36 -30.33 12.12
N ALA A 372 8.19 -31.57 12.59
CA ALA A 372 7.83 -31.85 13.97
C ALA A 372 8.89 -31.36 14.96
N ASP A 373 10.18 -31.50 14.63
CA ASP A 373 11.31 -31.02 15.45
C ASP A 373 11.28 -29.51 15.68
N HIS A 374 10.65 -28.76 14.77
CA HIS A 374 10.47 -27.30 14.86
C HIS A 374 9.06 -26.88 15.32
N GLY A 375 8.23 -27.84 15.73
CA GLY A 375 6.86 -27.58 16.17
C GLY A 375 5.92 -27.10 15.05
N VAL A 376 6.23 -27.41 13.79
CA VAL A 376 5.42 -27.04 12.63
C VAL A 376 4.51 -28.22 12.26
N SER A 377 3.21 -27.96 12.17
CA SER A 377 2.23 -28.97 11.75
C SER A 377 1.93 -28.88 10.26
N ILE A 378 1.57 -30.02 9.68
CA ILE A 378 1.27 -30.17 8.25
C ILE A 378 -0.23 -30.12 8.05
N ASP A 379 -0.67 -29.26 7.15
CA ASP A 379 -2.06 -29.18 6.71
C ASP A 379 -2.30 -30.14 5.53
N THR A 380 -1.51 -30.00 4.47
CA THR A 380 -1.69 -30.75 3.22
C THR A 380 -0.35 -31.23 2.66
N VAL A 381 -0.31 -32.43 2.09
CA VAL A 381 0.83 -32.98 1.35
C VAL A 381 0.36 -33.53 0.00
N ARG A 382 1.10 -33.23 -1.06
CA ARG A 382 0.92 -33.84 -2.39
C ARG A 382 2.28 -34.30 -2.89
N GLN A 383 2.38 -35.59 -3.23
CA GLN A 383 3.54 -36.14 -3.90
C GLN A 383 3.12 -36.60 -5.30
N ALA A 384 3.86 -36.17 -6.31
CA ALA A 384 3.74 -36.65 -7.68
C ALA A 384 5.07 -37.29 -8.10
N GLY A 385 5.01 -38.45 -8.75
CA GLY A 385 6.19 -39.04 -9.38
C GLY A 385 6.70 -38.16 -10.52
N ALA A 386 7.88 -38.48 -11.05
CA ALA A 386 8.43 -37.80 -12.21
C ALA A 386 7.47 -37.84 -13.41
N GLU A 387 7.56 -36.84 -14.31
CA GLU A 387 6.75 -36.83 -15.53
C GLU A 387 7.04 -38.07 -16.41
N PRO A 388 6.07 -38.56 -17.22
CA PRO A 388 6.29 -39.71 -18.08
C PRO A 388 7.47 -39.49 -19.04
N GLY A 389 8.56 -40.25 -18.84
CA GLY A 389 9.80 -40.14 -19.62
C GLY A 389 11.00 -39.58 -18.85
N ASP A 390 10.79 -39.14 -17.61
CA ASP A 390 11.84 -38.68 -16.71
C ASP A 390 12.33 -39.85 -15.81
N GLU A 391 13.44 -40.47 -16.21
CA GLU A 391 14.07 -41.62 -15.51
C GLU A 391 14.99 -41.19 -14.35
N THR A 392 14.86 -39.95 -13.85
CA THR A 392 15.76 -39.39 -12.83
C THR A 392 15.64 -40.02 -11.44
N GLY A 393 14.61 -40.84 -11.18
CA GLY A 393 14.36 -41.43 -9.86
C GLY A 393 14.01 -40.37 -8.81
N THR A 394 13.35 -39.29 -9.23
CA THR A 394 12.92 -38.18 -8.38
C THR A 394 11.41 -38.05 -8.33
N ALA A 395 10.90 -37.40 -7.29
CA ALA A 395 9.50 -37.06 -7.11
C ALA A 395 9.36 -35.59 -6.72
N SER A 396 8.25 -34.97 -7.10
CA SER A 396 7.89 -33.63 -6.63
C SER A 396 7.04 -33.76 -5.37
N LEU A 397 7.47 -33.09 -4.30
CA LEU A 397 6.75 -33.00 -3.05
C LEU A 397 6.31 -31.55 -2.82
N LEU A 398 5.01 -31.37 -2.60
CA LEU A 398 4.40 -30.11 -2.18
C LEU A 398 3.82 -30.29 -0.79
N LEU A 399 4.17 -29.37 0.10
CA LEU A 399 3.71 -29.38 1.49
C LEU A 399 3.11 -28.02 1.83
N THR A 400 1.98 -28.00 2.52
CA THR A 400 1.40 -26.80 3.13
C THR A 400 1.33 -26.99 4.65
N THR A 401 1.79 -25.99 5.41
CA THR A 401 1.81 -26.02 6.87
C THR A 401 0.53 -25.42 7.46
N HIS A 402 0.21 -25.81 8.69
CA HIS A 402 -0.64 -24.97 9.55
C HIS A 402 0.11 -23.70 9.98
N ALA A 403 -0.62 -22.79 10.64
CA ALA A 403 -0.07 -21.52 11.10
C ALA A 403 1.02 -21.75 12.15
N ALA A 404 2.17 -21.12 11.96
CA ALA A 404 3.31 -21.16 12.88
C ALA A 404 4.09 -19.85 12.80
N ARG A 405 5.00 -19.63 13.76
CA ARG A 405 5.91 -18.49 13.72
C ARG A 405 6.83 -18.59 12.50
N GLU A 406 7.04 -17.49 11.83
CA GLU A 406 7.96 -17.33 10.70
C GLU A 406 9.36 -17.89 11.03
N ALA A 407 9.86 -17.63 12.24
CA ALA A 407 11.12 -18.22 12.72
C ALA A 407 11.15 -19.76 12.65
N SER A 408 10.08 -20.42 13.09
CA SER A 408 9.97 -21.89 13.09
C SER A 408 9.85 -22.43 11.67
N LEU A 409 9.11 -21.74 10.80
CA LEU A 409 8.94 -22.11 9.39
C LEU A 409 10.25 -21.97 8.61
N ALA A 410 10.98 -20.86 8.81
CA ALA A 410 12.27 -20.64 8.19
C ALA A 410 13.32 -21.67 8.64
N ALA A 411 13.39 -21.96 9.95
CA ALA A 411 14.27 -22.99 10.50
C ALA A 411 13.94 -24.39 9.95
N THR A 412 12.65 -24.71 9.82
CA THR A 412 12.17 -25.94 9.18
C THR A 412 12.66 -26.05 7.74
N VAL A 413 12.49 -25.00 6.92
CA VAL A 413 12.93 -25.01 5.52
C VAL A 413 14.45 -25.20 5.43
N ALA A 414 15.22 -24.57 6.32
CA ALA A 414 16.66 -24.77 6.38
C ALA A 414 17.03 -26.22 6.75
N ALA A 415 16.37 -26.82 7.74
CA ALA A 415 16.60 -28.21 8.13
C ALA A 415 16.21 -29.20 7.01
N VAL A 416 15.08 -28.97 6.34
CA VAL A 416 14.63 -29.80 5.21
C VAL A 416 15.62 -29.75 4.05
N ARG A 417 16.25 -28.60 3.80
CA ARG A 417 17.26 -28.45 2.73
C ARG A 417 18.49 -29.32 2.93
N GLU A 418 18.83 -29.65 4.18
CA GLU A 418 20.00 -30.47 4.53
C GLU A 418 19.70 -31.99 4.58
N LEU A 419 18.43 -32.39 4.39
CA LEU A 419 18.06 -33.80 4.34
C LEU A 419 18.62 -34.45 3.07
N GLU A 420 19.35 -35.56 3.22
CA GLU A 420 19.91 -36.31 2.10
C GLU A 420 18.91 -36.64 0.97
N PRO A 421 17.63 -36.98 1.21
CA PRO A 421 16.71 -37.26 0.11
C PRO A 421 16.16 -35.99 -0.58
N VAL A 422 16.46 -34.79 -0.10
CA VAL A 422 15.99 -33.53 -0.69
C VAL A 422 17.05 -33.01 -1.64
N HIS A 423 16.74 -33.02 -2.94
CA HIS A 423 17.66 -32.57 -3.97
C HIS A 423 17.61 -31.05 -4.11
N GLU A 424 16.40 -30.48 -4.06
CA GLU A 424 16.19 -29.05 -4.25
C GLU A 424 14.88 -28.60 -3.60
N ILE A 425 14.89 -27.43 -2.95
CA ILE A 425 13.65 -26.70 -2.62
C ILE A 425 13.45 -25.65 -3.71
N THR A 426 12.44 -25.87 -4.55
CA THR A 426 12.18 -25.07 -5.75
C THR A 426 11.31 -23.85 -5.48
N SER A 427 10.54 -23.85 -4.39
CA SER A 427 9.69 -22.72 -4.02
C SER A 427 9.31 -22.74 -2.55
N VAL A 428 9.23 -21.55 -1.96
CA VAL A 428 8.72 -21.31 -0.61
C VAL A 428 7.87 -20.05 -0.69
N LEU A 429 6.55 -20.20 -0.54
CA LEU A 429 5.63 -19.06 -0.53
C LEU A 429 4.79 -19.10 0.74
N ARG A 430 4.56 -17.91 1.33
CA ARG A 430 3.64 -17.76 2.45
C ARG A 430 2.19 -17.95 1.98
N VAL A 431 1.32 -18.45 2.84
CA VAL A 431 -0.13 -18.62 2.54
C VAL A 431 -0.94 -17.75 3.49
N GLU A 432 -1.69 -16.81 2.93
CA GLU A 432 -2.39 -15.75 3.64
C GLU A 432 -3.85 -15.67 3.20
N GLY A 433 -4.71 -15.17 4.09
CA GLY A 433 -6.16 -15.14 3.88
C GLY A 433 -6.90 -16.41 4.31
#